data_AF-A0A3D2IRD4-F1
#
_entry.id   AF-A0A3D2IRD4-F1
#
_cell.length_a   1.000
_cell.length_b   1.000
_cell.length_c   1.000
_cell.angle_alpha   90.00
_cell.angle_beta   90.00
_cell.angle_gamma   90.00
#
_symmetry.space_group_name_H-M   'P 1'
#
loop_
_entity.id
_entity.type
_entity.pdbx_description
1 polymer ?
#
loop_
_entity_poly.entity_id
_entity_poly.type
_entity_poly.pdbx_seq_one_letter_code
_entity_poly.pdbx_strand_id
1 'polypeptide(L)'
;EELPEEDRVHVTGGTKDCPEADLYLSLAHKSDQALEKLVRYFEQTDDPTVIVFFGDHQPSLPNSFYKMVYGKTKGEMDGEDRMRLYHSNYIIWANFDIEEQETDLSANYLSPVLKQAAGMELTGYDRFLLSLREELPIVTLNGYWDKDGTFYEQLEDRSSPWYDRLQEYDMLVYNHLFDEKNRNDEFYGGSVPQP
;
A
#
# COMPACT_ATOMS: atom_id res chain seq x y z
N GLU A 1 28.50 -7.35 4.49
CA GLU A 1 29.16 -8.15 3.44
C GLU A 1 28.84 -7.49 2.12
N GLU A 2 29.80 -7.32 1.21
CA GLU A 2 29.52 -6.69 -0.09
C GLU A 2 28.73 -7.65 -0.98
N LEU A 3 27.76 -7.13 -1.75
CA LEU A 3 26.96 -7.93 -2.68
C LEU A 3 27.85 -8.49 -3.81
N PRO A 4 27.71 -9.78 -4.19
CA PRO A 4 28.39 -10.35 -5.35
C PRO A 4 28.09 -9.56 -6.63
N GLU A 5 29.06 -9.48 -7.54
CA GLU A 5 28.95 -8.67 -8.77
C GLU A 5 27.78 -9.10 -9.66
N GLU A 6 27.49 -10.40 -9.72
CA GLU A 6 26.37 -10.98 -10.47
C GLU A 6 24.98 -10.55 -9.97
N ASP A 7 24.90 -10.08 -8.73
CA ASP A 7 23.67 -9.58 -8.12
C ASP A 7 23.54 -8.06 -8.19
N ARG A 8 24.52 -7.36 -8.76
CA ARG A 8 24.52 -5.90 -8.82
C ARG A 8 23.70 -5.41 -10.01
N VAL A 9 22.73 -4.57 -9.68
CA VAL A 9 21.92 -3.83 -10.65
C VAL A 9 22.48 -2.41 -10.73
N HIS A 10 22.75 -1.95 -11.95
CA HIS A 10 23.31 -0.63 -12.20
C HIS A 10 22.35 0.23 -13.03
N VAL A 11 22.16 1.47 -12.59
CA VAL A 11 21.41 2.48 -13.33
C VAL A 11 22.23 2.93 -14.55
N THR A 12 21.67 2.77 -15.75
CA THR A 12 22.34 3.13 -17.01
C THR A 12 21.91 4.49 -17.59
N GLY A 13 20.88 5.11 -17.02
CA GLY A 13 20.22 6.30 -17.57
C GLY A 13 20.83 7.64 -17.12
N GLY A 14 21.91 8.10 -17.76
CA GLY A 14 22.31 9.53 -17.78
C GLY A 14 22.82 10.17 -16.47
N THR A 15 22.39 9.75 -15.29
CA THR A 15 23.07 10.04 -14.03
C THR A 15 24.20 9.04 -13.88
N LYS A 16 25.40 9.41 -14.34
CA LYS A 16 26.60 8.62 -14.03
C LYS A 16 26.70 8.52 -12.50
N ASP A 17 26.73 7.28 -12.02
CA ASP A 17 26.99 6.88 -10.64
C ASP A 17 25.99 7.42 -9.61
N CYS A 18 24.90 6.67 -9.38
CA CYS A 18 24.06 6.82 -8.19
C CYS A 18 24.17 5.55 -7.33
N PRO A 19 25.22 5.42 -6.50
CA PRO A 19 25.47 4.20 -5.72
C PRO A 19 24.31 3.80 -4.82
N GLU A 20 23.55 4.77 -4.30
CA GLU A 20 22.37 4.52 -3.46
C GLU A 20 21.24 3.87 -4.26
N ALA A 21 21.04 4.30 -5.52
CA ALA A 21 20.04 3.69 -6.39
C ALA A 21 20.48 2.30 -6.86
N ASP A 22 21.76 2.13 -7.23
CA ASP A 22 22.32 0.82 -7.58
C ASP A 22 22.17 -0.16 -6.42
N LEU A 23 22.52 0.27 -5.19
CA LEU A 23 22.37 -0.55 -4.00
C LEU A 23 20.89 -0.92 -3.75
N TYR A 24 19.99 0.06 -3.82
CA TYR A 24 18.56 -0.19 -3.63
C TYR A 24 18.02 -1.18 -4.66
N LEU A 25 18.31 -1.00 -5.95
CA LEU A 25 17.85 -1.88 -7.02
C LEU A 25 18.46 -3.28 -6.92
N SER A 26 19.72 -3.39 -6.51
CA SER A 26 20.38 -4.68 -6.26
C SER A 26 19.70 -5.44 -5.11
N LEU A 27 19.35 -4.76 -4.01
CA LEU A 27 18.64 -5.35 -2.89
C LEU A 27 17.19 -5.68 -3.23
N ALA A 28 16.53 -4.85 -4.04
CA ALA A 28 15.19 -5.15 -4.57
C ALA A 28 15.22 -6.42 -5.44
N HIS A 29 16.22 -6.57 -6.31
CA HIS A 29 16.40 -7.78 -7.12
C HIS A 29 16.62 -9.03 -6.25
N LYS A 30 17.43 -8.93 -5.20
CA LYS A 30 17.59 -10.04 -4.24
C LYS A 30 16.30 -10.37 -3.49
N SER A 31 15.50 -9.35 -3.17
CA SER A 31 14.21 -9.55 -2.50
C SER A 31 13.21 -10.25 -3.41
N ASP A 32 13.20 -9.91 -4.71
CA ASP A 32 12.42 -10.58 -5.75
C ASP A 32 12.81 -12.06 -5.88
N GLN A 33 14.11 -12.37 -5.98
CA GLN A 33 14.60 -13.76 -5.98
C GLN A 33 14.24 -14.54 -4.69
N ALA A 34 14.19 -13.87 -3.54
CA ALA A 34 13.77 -14.49 -2.28
C ALA A 34 12.26 -14.72 -2.24
N LEU A 35 11.47 -13.79 -2.76
CA LEU A 35 10.02 -13.92 -2.90
C LEU A 35 9.67 -15.07 -3.85
N GLU A 36 10.39 -15.23 -4.97
CA GLU A 36 10.22 -16.38 -5.87
C GLU A 36 10.39 -17.71 -5.11
N LYS A 37 11.42 -17.84 -4.28
CA LYS A 37 11.64 -19.06 -3.49
C LYS A 37 10.51 -19.32 -2.49
N LEU A 38 10.00 -18.27 -1.86
CA LEU A 38 8.89 -18.36 -0.92
C LEU A 38 7.61 -18.84 -1.63
N VAL A 39 7.27 -18.22 -2.76
CA VAL A 39 6.11 -18.57 -3.58
C VAL A 39 6.22 -20.01 -4.08
N ARG A 40 7.36 -20.40 -4.67
CA ARG A 40 7.60 -21.78 -5.16
C ARG A 40 7.47 -22.83 -4.07
N TYR A 41 7.84 -22.51 -2.84
CA TYR A 41 7.67 -23.41 -1.71
C TYR A 41 6.18 -23.63 -1.40
N PHE A 42 5.42 -22.55 -1.21
CA PHE A 42 4.00 -22.64 -0.84
C PHE A 42 3.10 -23.12 -1.98
N GLU A 43 3.52 -22.93 -3.24
CA GLU A 43 2.86 -23.48 -4.43
C GLU A 43 2.74 -25.02 -4.37
N GLN A 44 3.67 -25.68 -3.67
CA GLN A 44 3.73 -27.15 -3.55
C GLN A 44 3.10 -27.69 -2.26
N THR A 45 2.51 -26.82 -1.43
CA THR A 45 1.89 -27.22 -0.16
C THR A 45 0.38 -27.43 -0.32
N ASP A 46 -0.15 -28.45 0.36
CA ASP A 46 -1.60 -28.74 0.36
C ASP A 46 -2.41 -27.79 1.26
N ASP A 47 -1.75 -27.14 2.22
CA ASP A 47 -2.39 -26.19 3.14
C ASP A 47 -2.73 -24.88 2.39
N PRO A 48 -4.00 -24.42 2.41
CA PRO A 48 -4.37 -23.15 1.80
C PRO A 48 -3.56 -21.99 2.36
N THR A 49 -2.85 -21.28 1.48
CA THR A 49 -1.89 -20.25 1.83
C THR A 49 -2.14 -19.00 1.00
N VAL A 50 -2.17 -17.84 1.66
CA VAL A 50 -2.16 -16.52 1.03
C VAL A 50 -0.91 -15.77 1.49
N ILE A 51 -0.17 -15.20 0.54
CA ILE A 51 0.99 -14.35 0.76
C ILE A 51 0.61 -12.92 0.40
N VAL A 52 0.77 -12.00 1.35
CA VAL A 52 0.72 -10.56 1.07
C VAL A 52 2.13 -10.00 1.22
N PHE A 53 2.64 -9.45 0.13
CA PHE A 53 3.96 -8.81 0.08
C PHE A 53 3.77 -7.36 -0.37
N PHE A 54 4.23 -6.39 0.40
CA PHE A 54 4.04 -4.97 0.08
C PHE A 54 5.23 -4.13 0.54
N GLY A 55 5.51 -3.04 -0.19
CA GLY A 55 6.48 -2.04 0.23
C GLY A 55 5.87 -1.06 1.24
N ASP A 56 6.58 -0.78 2.32
CA ASP A 56 6.18 0.18 3.35
C ASP A 56 6.36 1.64 2.89
N HIS A 57 7.45 1.93 2.16
CA HIS A 57 7.69 3.24 1.55
C HIS A 57 8.75 3.19 0.43
N GLN A 58 8.80 4.23 -0.40
CA GLN A 58 9.89 4.41 -1.37
C GLN A 58 11.23 4.70 -0.64
N PRO A 59 12.39 4.29 -1.22
CA PRO A 59 13.69 4.63 -0.64
C PRO A 59 13.93 6.15 -0.71
N SER A 60 14.76 6.66 0.20
CA SER A 60 15.24 8.04 0.11
C SER A 60 16.47 8.12 -0.80
N LEU A 61 16.27 8.55 -2.05
CA LEU A 61 17.34 8.72 -3.03
C LEU A 61 17.77 10.19 -3.22
N PRO A 62 18.87 10.49 -3.92
CA PRO A 62 19.26 11.85 -4.24
C PRO A 62 18.26 12.56 -5.18
N ASN A 63 18.11 13.88 -5.06
CA ASN A 63 17.24 14.67 -5.96
C ASN A 63 17.60 14.55 -7.45
N SER A 64 18.87 14.29 -7.78
CA SER A 64 19.30 13.99 -9.15
C SER A 64 18.63 12.74 -9.70
N PHE A 65 18.44 11.71 -8.87
CA PHE A 65 17.74 10.48 -9.25
C PHE A 65 16.24 10.75 -9.47
N TYR A 66 15.58 11.46 -8.56
CA TYR A 66 14.17 11.84 -8.77
C TYR A 66 13.97 12.69 -10.03
N LYS A 67 14.88 13.64 -10.28
CA LYS A 67 14.83 14.47 -11.48
C LYS A 67 15.04 13.65 -12.75
N MET A 68 15.86 12.61 -12.70
CA MET A 68 16.06 11.67 -13.81
C MET A 68 14.78 10.86 -14.09
N VAL A 69 14.15 10.30 -13.06
CA VAL A 69 12.97 9.42 -13.19
C VAL A 69 11.70 10.21 -13.50
N TYR A 70 11.46 11.31 -12.80
CA TYR A 70 10.20 12.07 -12.84
C TYR A 70 10.31 13.41 -13.59
N GLY A 71 11.51 13.80 -14.05
CA GLY A 71 11.74 15.13 -14.65
C GLY A 71 11.77 16.28 -13.63
N LYS A 72 11.48 16.00 -12.35
CA LYS A 72 11.38 16.96 -11.25
C LYS A 72 12.09 16.43 -9.99
N THR A 73 12.64 17.34 -9.20
CA THR A 73 13.09 17.05 -7.83
C THR A 73 11.89 16.97 -6.88
N LYS A 74 12.06 16.36 -5.69
CA LYS A 74 10.96 16.25 -4.71
C LYS A 74 10.32 17.59 -4.35
N GLY A 75 11.12 18.65 -4.27
CA GLY A 75 10.64 19.99 -3.90
C GLY A 75 9.87 20.70 -5.02
N GLU A 76 9.94 20.20 -6.25
CA GLU A 76 9.22 20.73 -7.42
C GLU A 76 7.89 19.99 -7.67
N MET A 77 7.61 18.92 -6.92
CA MET A 77 6.38 18.14 -7.03
C MET A 77 5.35 18.65 -6.01
N ASP A 78 4.13 18.91 -6.48
CA ASP A 78 3.00 19.42 -5.69
C ASP A 78 1.70 18.68 -6.05
N GLY A 79 0.66 18.86 -5.21
CA GLY A 79 -0.66 18.25 -5.40
C GLY A 79 -0.60 16.76 -5.77
N GLU A 80 -1.30 16.40 -6.84
CA GLU A 80 -1.36 15.04 -7.37
C GLU A 80 0.01 14.49 -7.78
N ASP A 81 0.89 15.32 -8.35
CA ASP A 81 2.21 14.88 -8.80
C ASP A 81 3.08 14.45 -7.62
N ARG A 82 2.95 15.13 -6.47
CA ARG A 82 3.66 14.76 -5.23
C ARG A 82 3.29 13.37 -4.73
N MET A 83 2.11 12.87 -5.10
CA MET A 83 1.65 11.55 -4.69
C MET A 83 2.49 10.40 -5.27
N ARG A 84 3.17 10.63 -6.39
CA ARG A 84 4.10 9.66 -6.99
C ARG A 84 5.24 9.25 -6.05
N LEU A 85 5.55 10.07 -5.05
CA LEU A 85 6.57 9.79 -4.03
C LEU A 85 6.07 8.82 -2.95
N TYR A 86 4.77 8.60 -2.84
CA TYR A 86 4.13 7.76 -1.82
C TYR A 86 3.56 6.46 -2.38
N HIS A 87 3.82 6.17 -3.66
CA HIS A 87 3.38 4.95 -4.32
C HIS A 87 4.36 3.80 -4.07
N SER A 88 3.88 2.67 -3.54
CA SER A 88 4.64 1.43 -3.41
C SER A 88 3.86 0.26 -4.04
N ASN A 89 4.55 -0.84 -4.31
CA ASN A 89 3.93 -2.03 -4.91
C ASN A 89 3.46 -3.00 -3.82
N TYR A 90 2.44 -3.78 -4.15
CA TYR A 90 2.01 -4.92 -3.35
C TYR A 90 1.62 -6.10 -4.26
N ILE A 91 1.62 -7.30 -3.68
CA ILE A 91 1.20 -8.55 -4.29
C ILE A 91 0.37 -9.30 -3.25
N ILE A 92 -0.79 -9.79 -3.67
CA ILE A 92 -1.56 -10.81 -2.95
C ILE A 92 -1.56 -12.05 -3.83
N TRP A 93 -0.95 -13.12 -3.33
CA TRP A 93 -0.82 -14.38 -4.05
C TRP A 93 -1.41 -15.51 -3.21
N ALA A 94 -2.03 -16.50 -3.84
CA ALA A 94 -2.54 -17.70 -3.17
C ALA A 94 -2.12 -18.96 -3.92
N ASN A 95 -1.98 -20.08 -3.18
CA ASN A 95 -1.76 -21.41 -3.79
C ASN A 95 -3.07 -22.09 -4.25
N PHE A 96 -4.17 -21.33 -4.30
CA PHE A 96 -5.48 -21.73 -4.81
C PHE A 96 -6.04 -20.59 -5.67
N ASP A 97 -7.12 -20.88 -6.40
CA ASP A 97 -7.74 -19.91 -7.31
C ASP A 97 -8.33 -18.72 -6.56
N ILE A 98 -7.93 -17.51 -6.95
CA ILE A 98 -8.44 -16.23 -6.46
C ILE A 98 -8.72 -15.31 -7.65
N GLU A 99 -9.56 -14.30 -7.45
CA GLU A 99 -9.79 -13.29 -8.49
C GLU A 99 -8.51 -12.47 -8.76
N GLU A 100 -8.04 -12.51 -10.00
CA GLU A 100 -6.89 -11.72 -10.45
C GLU A 100 -7.32 -10.28 -10.78
N GLN A 101 -6.63 -9.31 -10.19
CA GLN A 101 -6.88 -7.89 -10.41
C GLN A 101 -5.58 -7.09 -10.35
N GLU A 102 -5.46 -6.08 -11.21
CA GLU A 102 -4.44 -5.03 -11.12
C GLU A 102 -5.17 -3.73 -10.74
N THR A 103 -4.92 -3.25 -9.53
CA THR A 103 -5.64 -2.10 -8.95
C THR A 103 -4.74 -1.39 -7.97
N ASP A 104 -4.85 -0.07 -7.94
CA ASP A 104 -4.28 0.72 -6.87
C ASP A 104 -5.23 0.71 -5.67
N LEU A 105 -4.67 0.70 -4.46
CA LEU A 105 -5.42 0.89 -3.22
C LEU A 105 -4.52 1.52 -2.17
N SER A 106 -5.12 2.23 -1.21
CA SER A 106 -4.39 2.67 -0.01
C SER A 106 -4.28 1.54 1.02
N ALA A 107 -3.22 1.58 1.83
CA ALA A 107 -2.85 0.50 2.75
C ALA A 107 -3.94 0.11 3.76
N ASN A 108 -4.87 1.03 4.09
CA ASN A 108 -6.03 0.74 4.94
C ASN A 108 -6.97 -0.33 4.36
N TYR A 109 -6.95 -0.56 3.05
CA TYR A 109 -7.75 -1.60 2.40
C TYR A 109 -7.03 -2.97 2.28
N LEU A 110 -5.74 -3.07 2.60
CA LEU A 110 -5.00 -4.33 2.44
C LEU A 110 -5.56 -5.46 3.31
N SER A 111 -5.90 -5.18 4.57
CA SER A 111 -6.45 -6.20 5.48
C SER A 111 -7.78 -6.78 5.00
N PRO A 112 -8.82 -5.97 4.68
CA PRO A 112 -10.07 -6.54 4.19
C PRO A 112 -9.94 -7.23 2.82
N VAL A 113 -9.10 -6.73 1.91
CA VAL A 113 -8.84 -7.38 0.61
C VAL A 113 -8.13 -8.73 0.81
N LEU A 114 -7.16 -8.81 1.72
CA LEU A 114 -6.53 -10.08 2.10
C LEU A 114 -7.57 -11.06 2.66
N LYS A 115 -8.43 -10.62 3.58
CA LYS A 115 -9.48 -11.49 4.15
C LYS A 115 -10.43 -12.01 3.07
N GLN A 116 -10.80 -11.19 2.09
CA GLN A 116 -11.59 -11.65 0.93
C GLN A 116 -10.85 -12.71 0.12
N ALA A 117 -9.58 -12.47 -0.23
CA ALA A 117 -8.76 -13.43 -0.96
C ALA A 117 -8.57 -14.76 -0.20
N ALA A 118 -8.48 -14.69 1.13
CA ALA A 118 -8.35 -15.86 2.00
C ALA A 118 -9.68 -16.54 2.36
N GLY A 119 -10.83 -16.05 1.87
CA GLY A 119 -12.15 -16.58 2.22
C GLY A 119 -12.50 -16.45 3.71
N MET A 120 -11.88 -15.50 4.41
CA MET A 120 -12.10 -15.25 5.84
C MET A 120 -13.39 -14.47 6.08
N GLU A 121 -13.98 -14.65 7.26
CA GLU A 121 -15.12 -13.83 7.68
C GLU A 121 -14.69 -12.36 7.83
N LEU A 122 -15.49 -11.47 7.23
CA LEU A 122 -15.30 -10.03 7.33
C LEU A 122 -15.99 -9.49 8.58
N THR A 123 -15.31 -8.58 9.28
CA THR A 123 -15.92 -7.80 10.37
C THR A 123 -16.84 -6.72 9.81
N GLY A 124 -17.58 -6.03 10.69
CA GLY A 124 -18.34 -4.85 10.28
C GLY A 124 -17.44 -3.75 9.72
N TYR A 125 -16.28 -3.55 10.34
CA TYR A 125 -15.28 -2.58 9.88
C TYR A 125 -14.65 -2.97 8.54
N ASP A 126 -14.34 -4.25 8.31
CA ASP A 126 -13.83 -4.72 7.01
C ASP A 126 -14.84 -4.42 5.88
N ARG A 127 -16.14 -4.71 6.12
CA ARG A 127 -17.21 -4.39 5.15
C ARG A 127 -17.35 -2.89 4.91
N PHE A 128 -17.23 -2.08 5.96
CA PHE A 128 -17.22 -0.62 5.82
C PHE A 128 -16.06 -0.17 4.93
N LEU A 129 -14.84 -0.65 5.18
CA LEU A 129 -13.65 -0.29 4.39
C LEU A 129 -13.80 -0.69 2.92
N LEU A 130 -14.35 -1.87 2.64
CA LEU A 130 -14.60 -2.31 1.26
C LEU A 130 -15.65 -1.44 0.56
N SER A 131 -16.73 -1.07 1.26
CA SER A 131 -17.73 -0.13 0.73
C SER A 131 -17.16 1.27 0.50
N LEU A 132 -16.25 1.73 1.37
CA LEU A 132 -15.54 2.99 1.18
C LEU A 132 -14.63 2.93 -0.05
N ARG A 133 -13.92 1.82 -0.27
CA ARG A 133 -13.02 1.60 -1.41
C ARG A 133 -13.74 1.71 -2.76
N GLU A 134 -15.01 1.28 -2.84
CA GLU A 134 -15.82 1.41 -4.06
C GLU A 134 -16.04 2.87 -4.48
N GLU A 135 -15.99 3.80 -3.53
CA GLU A 135 -16.17 5.24 -3.74
C GLU A 135 -14.84 5.98 -3.77
N LEU A 136 -13.94 5.62 -2.87
CA LEU A 136 -12.64 6.24 -2.60
C LEU A 136 -11.56 5.15 -2.55
N PRO A 137 -11.06 4.66 -3.70
CA PRO A 137 -10.10 3.56 -3.75
C PRO A 137 -8.76 3.90 -3.07
N ILE A 138 -8.41 5.18 -2.99
CA ILE A 138 -7.15 5.66 -2.42
C ILE A 138 -7.47 6.78 -1.43
N VAL A 139 -7.22 6.56 -0.15
CA VAL A 139 -7.31 7.57 0.91
C VAL A 139 -5.99 7.62 1.70
N THR A 140 -5.33 8.77 1.70
CA THR A 140 -4.05 8.97 2.39
C THR A 140 -4.04 10.30 3.15
N LEU A 141 -3.01 10.54 3.96
CA LEU A 141 -2.82 11.85 4.61
C LEU A 141 -2.52 12.99 3.63
N ASN A 142 -2.09 12.68 2.40
CA ASN A 142 -1.64 13.66 1.41
C ASN A 142 -2.67 13.92 0.30
N GLY A 143 -3.83 13.29 0.39
CA GLY A 143 -4.91 13.38 -0.61
C GLY A 143 -5.57 12.03 -0.86
N TYR A 144 -6.62 12.06 -1.67
CA TYR A 144 -7.43 10.90 -2.04
C TYR A 144 -7.91 10.99 -3.49
N TRP A 145 -8.22 9.84 -4.07
CA TRP A 145 -8.88 9.74 -5.37
C TRP A 145 -10.23 9.10 -5.18
N ASP A 146 -11.21 9.60 -5.92
CA ASP A 146 -12.50 8.92 -6.05
C ASP A 146 -12.48 7.84 -7.13
N LYS A 147 -13.57 7.07 -7.18
CA LYS A 147 -13.82 5.99 -8.15
C LYS A 147 -13.76 6.44 -9.61
N ASP A 148 -13.92 7.74 -9.88
CA ASP A 148 -13.87 8.31 -11.24
C ASP A 148 -12.45 8.83 -11.58
N GLY A 149 -11.50 8.69 -10.65
CA GLY A 149 -10.10 9.09 -10.82
C GLY A 149 -9.85 10.56 -10.51
N THR A 150 -10.77 11.25 -9.85
CA THR A 150 -10.59 12.67 -9.49
C THR A 150 -9.74 12.80 -8.22
N PHE A 151 -8.65 13.55 -8.30
CA PHE A 151 -7.78 13.83 -7.15
C PHE A 151 -8.31 14.98 -6.28
N TYR A 152 -8.23 14.79 -4.97
CA TYR A 152 -8.52 15.78 -3.95
C TYR A 152 -7.37 15.89 -2.96
N GLU A 153 -6.84 17.09 -2.77
CA GLU A 153 -5.67 17.30 -1.90
C GLU A 153 -6.02 17.36 -0.41
N GLN A 154 -7.23 17.80 -0.05
CA GLN A 154 -7.62 18.11 1.32
C GLN A 154 -8.75 17.21 1.81
N LEU A 155 -8.49 16.41 2.84
CA LEU A 155 -9.48 15.52 3.45
C LEU A 155 -10.56 16.29 4.22
N GLU A 156 -10.21 17.46 4.75
CA GLU A 156 -11.09 18.30 5.57
C GLU A 156 -11.87 19.34 4.75
N ASP A 157 -11.77 19.32 3.41
CA ASP A 157 -12.52 20.24 2.56
C ASP A 157 -14.01 19.91 2.61
N ARG A 158 -14.76 20.74 3.35
CA ARG A 158 -16.22 20.65 3.51
C ARG A 158 -17.00 20.86 2.22
N SER A 159 -16.36 21.38 1.17
CA SER A 159 -16.98 21.54 -0.15
C SER A 159 -16.86 20.27 -1.01
N SER A 160 -16.02 19.31 -0.60
CA SER A 160 -15.90 18.03 -1.29
C SER A 160 -17.22 17.25 -1.22
N PRO A 161 -17.65 16.59 -2.31
CA PRO A 161 -18.78 15.66 -2.29
C PRO A 161 -18.54 14.46 -1.36
N TRP A 162 -17.29 14.19 -0.99
CA TRP A 162 -16.87 13.07 -0.17
C TRP A 162 -16.66 13.41 1.31
N TYR A 163 -16.89 14.67 1.71
CA TYR A 163 -16.63 15.14 3.09
C TYR A 163 -17.32 14.28 4.14
N ASP A 164 -18.64 14.09 4.02
CA ASP A 164 -19.41 13.32 5.00
C ASP A 164 -18.95 11.86 5.09
N ARG A 165 -18.53 11.29 3.96
CA ARG A 165 -18.04 9.92 3.87
C ARG A 165 -16.68 9.75 4.54
N LEU A 166 -15.77 10.71 4.35
CA LEU A 166 -14.49 10.75 5.06
C LEU A 166 -14.68 10.98 6.57
N GLN A 167 -15.65 11.80 6.97
CA GLN A 167 -15.97 12.00 8.39
C GLN A 167 -16.51 10.72 9.04
N GLU A 168 -17.33 9.94 8.34
CA GLU A 168 -17.77 8.62 8.82
C GLU A 168 -16.57 7.70 9.05
N TYR A 169 -15.62 7.67 8.11
CA TYR A 169 -14.39 6.90 8.25
C TYR A 169 -13.56 7.36 9.46
N ASP A 170 -13.33 8.67 9.63
CA ASP A 170 -12.60 9.23 10.77
C ASP A 170 -13.25 8.88 12.11
N MET A 171 -14.60 8.92 12.18
CA MET A 171 -15.34 8.53 13.38
C MET A 171 -15.14 7.05 13.73
N LEU A 172 -15.11 6.16 12.73
CA LEU A 172 -14.86 4.73 12.95
C LEU A 172 -13.41 4.48 13.36
N VAL A 173 -12.44 5.14 12.72
CA VAL A 173 -11.02 5.07 13.13
C VAL A 173 -10.86 5.54 14.58
N TYR A 174 -11.50 6.65 14.94
CA TYR A 174 -11.46 7.16 16.31
C TYR A 174 -12.10 6.19 17.32
N ASN A 175 -13.28 5.65 16.99
CA ASN A 175 -13.96 4.69 17.85
C ASN A 175 -13.15 3.40 18.04
N HIS A 176 -12.45 2.95 17.00
CA HIS A 176 -11.60 1.77 17.05
C HIS A 176 -10.35 1.98 17.92
N LEU A 177 -9.67 3.12 17.74
CA LEU A 177 -8.33 3.34 18.31
C LEU A 177 -8.33 4.04 19.67
N PHE A 178 -9.30 4.92 19.94
CA PHE A 178 -9.23 5.84 21.09
C PHE A 178 -10.44 5.79 22.01
N ASP A 179 -11.63 5.46 21.51
CA ASP A 179 -12.86 5.46 22.31
C ASP A 179 -13.15 4.10 22.96
N GLU A 180 -12.20 3.56 23.73
CA GLU A 180 -12.33 2.22 24.34
C GLU A 180 -13.64 2.04 25.14
N LYS A 181 -14.15 3.12 25.74
CA LYS A 181 -15.37 3.08 26.57
C LYS A 181 -16.64 2.91 25.76
N ASN A 182 -16.69 3.42 24.54
CA ASN A 182 -17.86 3.33 23.65
C ASN A 182 -17.54 2.52 22.38
N ARG A 183 -16.44 1.76 22.36
CA ARG A 183 -16.07 0.94 21.20
C ARG A 183 -17.06 -0.20 21.01
N ASN A 184 -17.53 -0.36 19.77
CA ASN A 184 -18.35 -1.50 19.39
C ASN A 184 -17.45 -2.70 19.04
N ASP A 185 -17.06 -3.50 20.03
CA ASP A 185 -16.14 -4.63 19.83
C ASP A 185 -16.62 -5.63 18.78
N GLU A 186 -17.92 -5.93 18.73
CA GLU A 186 -18.50 -6.86 17.73
C GLU A 186 -18.31 -6.34 16.30
N PHE A 187 -18.39 -5.03 16.10
CA PHE A 187 -18.18 -4.41 14.79
C PHE A 187 -16.74 -4.55 14.28
N TYR A 188 -15.74 -4.56 15.17
CA TYR A 188 -14.32 -4.69 14.83
C TYR A 188 -13.77 -6.12 14.93
N GLY A 189 -14.60 -7.11 15.28
CA GLY A 189 -14.20 -8.52 15.34
C GLY A 189 -13.70 -9.02 16.71
N GLY A 190 -14.03 -8.32 17.80
CA GLY A 190 -13.64 -8.71 19.16
C GLY A 190 -12.27 -8.17 19.57
N SER A 191 -11.98 -8.22 20.88
CA SER A 191 -10.95 -7.43 21.57
C SER A 191 -9.58 -7.35 20.90
N VAL A 192 -9.12 -6.13 20.62
CA VAL A 192 -7.70 -5.80 20.48
C VAL A 192 -6.98 -6.26 21.76
N PRO A 193 -5.84 -6.99 21.68
CA PRO A 193 -5.05 -7.28 22.87
C PRO A 193 -4.70 -5.95 23.56
N GLN A 194 -4.99 -5.85 24.85
CA GLN A 194 -4.51 -4.75 25.67
C GLN A 194 -2.97 -4.72 25.62
N PRO A 195 -2.33 -3.55 25.46
CA PRO A 195 -0.86 -3.44 25.46
C PRO A 195 -0.24 -3.83 26.81
#